data_AF-A0A2N5C6G1-F1
#
_entry.id   AF-A0A2N5C6G1-F1
#
_cell.length_a   1.000
_cell.length_b   1.000
_cell.length_c   1.000
_cell.angle_alpha   90.00
_cell.angle_beta   90.00
_cell.angle_gamma   90.00
#
_symmetry.space_group_name_H-M   'P 1'
#
loop_
_entity.id
_entity.type
_entity.pdbx_description
1 polymer ?
#
loop_
_entity_poly.entity_id
_entity_poly.type
_entity_poly.pdbx_seq_one_letter_code
_entity_poly.pdbx_strand_id
1 'polypeptide(L)'
;MTHYDFIADIAEPEARARAIEGLTRLRQALATDIPARTATDTLLLATWNIREFDSGKYGYRSDESYLYIAEILSRFDLIAIQEVRDGLYPLQRLQRMLGPWWGYLVTDVTLGTSGNAERMAYLYDRRKVRFTGLAAELVLPRAGRSGPAPVQLARSPYLAGFQAGWAYLTLATVHIYYGTGKPDDARRLAEITAFGQTIAKAAGKLSAAPQPAPGVKADAGNLILLGDFNIFNWHDVTMEAITRAGFVVPEALQSVPGSNVDKNRHYDQIAYLRRLSCMAPTGRAGVFDVYEHVYRLADADAYASERQARPGRSFKDWRTYRISDHLPMWIEFRIDDADAWLARLGR
;
A
#
# COMPACT_ATOMS: atom_id res chain seq x y z
N MET A 1 -12.17 -0.19 -12.70
CA MET A 1 -11.79 -1.30 -13.61
C MET A 1 -12.03 -0.91 -15.08
N THR A 2 -11.47 -1.64 -16.05
CA THR A 2 -11.67 -1.36 -17.49
C THR A 2 -12.99 -1.96 -18.03
N HIS A 3 -13.35 -3.15 -17.59
CA HIS A 3 -14.57 -3.87 -17.95
C HIS A 3 -15.01 -4.78 -16.79
N TYR A 4 -16.27 -5.23 -16.81
CA TYR A 4 -16.88 -6.05 -15.76
C TYR A 4 -17.20 -7.48 -16.21
N ASP A 5 -16.55 -7.95 -17.28
CA ASP A 5 -16.84 -9.27 -17.88
C ASP A 5 -16.65 -10.43 -16.89
N PHE A 6 -15.76 -10.28 -15.90
CA PHE A 6 -15.55 -11.22 -14.80
C PHE A 6 -16.78 -11.44 -13.91
N ILE A 7 -17.81 -10.59 -13.97
CA ILE A 7 -19.10 -10.86 -13.31
C ILE A 7 -19.74 -12.11 -13.89
N ALA A 8 -19.50 -12.42 -15.17
CA ALA A 8 -20.03 -13.61 -15.82
C ALA A 8 -19.46 -14.91 -15.23
N ASP A 9 -18.28 -14.86 -14.59
CA ASP A 9 -17.63 -16.00 -13.94
C ASP A 9 -18.37 -16.43 -12.65
N ILE A 10 -19.19 -15.55 -12.05
CA ILE A 10 -19.97 -15.89 -10.85
C ILE A 10 -21.15 -16.79 -11.25
N ALA A 11 -20.98 -18.10 -11.17
CA ALA A 11 -21.99 -19.08 -11.61
C ALA A 11 -23.35 -18.91 -10.91
N GLU A 12 -23.35 -18.69 -9.60
CA GLU A 12 -24.58 -18.60 -8.80
C GLU A 12 -25.34 -17.27 -9.05
N PRO A 13 -26.59 -17.31 -9.54
CA PRO A 13 -27.34 -16.10 -9.88
C PRO A 13 -27.51 -15.11 -8.72
N GLU A 14 -27.78 -15.62 -7.52
CA GLU A 14 -27.94 -14.77 -6.32
C GLU A 14 -26.63 -14.08 -5.93
N ALA A 15 -25.51 -14.81 -5.96
CA ALA A 15 -24.20 -14.23 -5.69
C ALA A 15 -23.82 -13.19 -6.75
N ARG A 16 -24.18 -13.45 -8.02
CA ARG A 16 -23.95 -12.51 -9.13
C ARG A 16 -24.76 -11.23 -8.95
N ALA A 17 -26.04 -11.33 -8.62
CA ALA A 17 -26.90 -10.17 -8.35
C ALA A 17 -26.36 -9.34 -7.17
N ARG A 18 -25.99 -10.00 -6.07
CA ARG A 18 -25.36 -9.37 -4.91
C ARG A 18 -24.05 -8.67 -5.26
N ALA A 19 -23.19 -9.30 -6.06
CA ALA A 19 -21.93 -8.72 -6.53
C ALA A 19 -22.16 -7.43 -7.36
N ILE A 20 -23.17 -7.43 -8.23
CA ILE A 20 -23.55 -6.26 -9.04
C ILE A 20 -24.02 -5.10 -8.14
N GLU A 21 -24.89 -5.38 -7.17
CA GLU A 21 -25.36 -4.37 -6.22
C GLU A 21 -24.22 -3.82 -5.37
N GLY A 22 -23.35 -4.70 -4.86
CA GLY A 22 -22.18 -4.33 -4.08
C GLY A 22 -21.21 -3.46 -4.88
N LEU A 23 -20.92 -3.84 -6.14
CA LEU A 23 -20.08 -3.04 -7.04
C LEU A 23 -20.71 -1.68 -7.33
N THR A 24 -22.03 -1.61 -7.49
CA THR A 24 -22.73 -0.34 -7.72
C THR A 24 -22.58 0.60 -6.53
N ARG A 25 -22.78 0.10 -5.30
CA ARG A 25 -22.54 0.88 -4.08
C ARG A 25 -21.07 1.30 -3.94
N LEU A 26 -20.16 0.37 -4.16
CA LEU A 26 -18.72 0.59 -4.04
C LEU A 26 -18.23 1.66 -5.02
N ARG A 27 -18.69 1.64 -6.28
CA ARG A 27 -18.40 2.66 -7.29
C ARG A 27 -18.84 4.05 -6.86
N GLN A 28 -20.06 4.18 -6.33
CA GLN A 28 -20.60 5.45 -5.86
C GLN A 28 -19.80 5.98 -4.66
N ALA A 29 -19.47 5.11 -3.71
CA ALA A 29 -18.65 5.46 -2.56
C ALA A 29 -17.24 5.92 -2.97
N LEU A 30 -16.54 5.16 -3.81
CA LEU A 30 -15.21 5.52 -4.31
C LEU A 30 -15.21 6.84 -5.10
N ALA A 31 -16.30 7.18 -5.79
CA ALA A 31 -16.43 8.46 -6.49
C ALA A 31 -16.67 9.64 -5.52
N THR A 32 -17.27 9.36 -4.37
CA THR A 32 -17.59 10.37 -3.33
C THR A 32 -16.41 10.60 -2.39
N ASP A 33 -15.78 9.52 -1.91
CA ASP A 33 -14.85 9.56 -0.79
C ASP A 33 -13.40 9.74 -1.21
N ILE A 34 -13.07 9.44 -2.48
CA ILE A 34 -11.73 9.54 -3.02
C ILE A 34 -11.77 10.50 -4.23
N PRO A 35 -10.79 11.42 -4.41
CA PRO A 35 -10.73 12.35 -5.55
C PRO A 35 -10.56 11.64 -6.88
N ALA A 36 -11.19 12.11 -7.96
CA ALA A 36 -11.06 11.50 -9.30
C ALA A 36 -9.59 11.41 -9.77
N ARG A 37 -9.24 10.32 -10.47
CA ARG A 37 -7.93 10.20 -11.11
C ARG A 37 -7.82 11.24 -12.22
N THR A 38 -6.77 12.03 -12.20
CA THR A 38 -6.38 12.91 -13.31
C THR A 38 -5.41 12.18 -14.23
N ALA A 39 -5.26 12.64 -15.47
CA ALA A 39 -4.27 12.08 -16.39
C ALA A 39 -2.85 12.54 -16.03
N THR A 40 -2.69 13.83 -15.69
CA THR A 40 -1.37 14.49 -15.59
C THR A 40 -1.15 15.28 -14.30
N ASP A 41 -2.20 15.74 -13.63
CA ASP A 41 -2.05 16.83 -12.64
C ASP A 41 -1.78 16.33 -11.22
N THR A 42 -2.40 15.22 -10.86
CA THR A 42 -2.35 14.62 -9.51
C THR A 42 -1.91 13.16 -9.57
N LEU A 43 -1.49 12.57 -8.44
CA LEU A 43 -1.17 11.16 -8.28
C LEU A 43 -1.87 10.65 -7.02
N LEU A 44 -2.68 9.60 -7.16
CA LEU A 44 -3.28 8.88 -6.04
C LEU A 44 -2.39 7.69 -5.68
N LEU A 45 -1.69 7.80 -4.56
CA LEU A 45 -0.83 6.77 -3.99
C LEU A 45 -1.56 6.08 -2.83
N ALA A 46 -1.56 4.74 -2.82
CA ALA A 46 -2.15 3.96 -1.74
C ALA A 46 -1.19 2.90 -1.17
N THR A 47 -1.51 2.44 0.02
CA THR A 47 -0.97 1.21 0.60
C THR A 47 -2.10 0.36 1.16
N TRP A 48 -1.99 -0.96 1.00
CA TRP A 48 -2.98 -1.88 1.53
C TRP A 48 -2.37 -3.24 1.87
N ASN A 49 -2.34 -3.58 3.15
CA ASN A 49 -2.15 -4.96 3.58
C ASN A 49 -3.41 -5.76 3.20
N ILE A 50 -3.28 -6.72 2.28
CA ILE A 50 -4.38 -7.61 1.90
C ILE A 50 -4.17 -8.95 2.61
N ARG A 51 -4.89 -9.12 3.72
CA ARG A 51 -4.75 -10.25 4.64
C ARG A 51 -4.52 -11.59 3.95
N GLU A 52 -3.40 -12.23 4.24
CA GLU A 52 -2.98 -13.53 3.74
C GLU A 52 -3.38 -13.74 2.25
N PHE A 53 -2.96 -12.85 1.35
CA PHE A 53 -3.55 -12.73 0.01
C PHE A 53 -3.53 -14.06 -0.78
N ASP A 54 -4.64 -14.78 -0.64
CA ASP A 54 -4.97 -16.12 -1.13
C ASP A 54 -4.06 -17.27 -0.68
N SER A 55 -3.78 -17.34 0.63
CA SER A 55 -3.04 -18.45 1.27
C SER A 55 -3.78 -19.81 1.28
N GLY A 56 -5.05 -19.86 0.90
CA GLY A 56 -5.93 -21.04 1.01
C GLY A 56 -6.26 -21.46 2.46
N LYS A 57 -5.49 -20.99 3.44
CA LYS A 57 -5.58 -21.34 4.87
C LYS A 57 -6.95 -21.05 5.46
N TYR A 58 -7.71 -20.08 4.92
CA TYR A 58 -9.07 -19.73 5.34
C TYR A 58 -10.11 -19.79 4.21
N GLY A 59 -9.80 -20.56 3.16
CA GLY A 59 -10.57 -20.59 1.92
C GLY A 59 -10.07 -19.53 0.94
N TYR A 60 -10.11 -19.85 -0.36
CA TYR A 60 -9.77 -18.91 -1.42
C TYR A 60 -10.85 -17.83 -1.54
N ARG A 61 -10.45 -16.63 -1.99
CA ARG A 61 -11.39 -15.54 -2.30
C ARG A 61 -12.29 -15.93 -3.46
N SER A 62 -13.56 -15.53 -3.38
CA SER A 62 -14.51 -15.66 -4.49
C SER A 62 -14.26 -14.59 -5.55
N ASP A 63 -14.84 -14.79 -6.73
CA ASP A 63 -14.85 -13.80 -7.80
C ASP A 63 -15.50 -12.47 -7.37
N GLU A 64 -16.58 -12.53 -6.59
CA GLU A 64 -17.18 -11.36 -5.94
C GLU A 64 -16.13 -10.56 -5.13
N SER A 65 -15.32 -11.25 -4.32
CA SER A 65 -14.31 -10.60 -3.51
C SER A 65 -13.19 -9.97 -4.35
N TYR A 66 -12.74 -10.70 -5.37
CA TYR A 66 -11.77 -10.18 -6.34
C TYR A 66 -12.29 -8.96 -7.08
N LEU A 67 -13.58 -8.92 -7.44
CA LEU A 67 -14.21 -7.78 -8.09
C LEU A 67 -14.20 -6.54 -7.18
N TYR A 68 -14.52 -6.68 -5.90
CA TYR A 68 -14.46 -5.56 -4.96
C TYR A 68 -13.03 -5.06 -4.74
N ILE A 69 -12.06 -5.97 -4.56
CA ILE A 69 -10.64 -5.62 -4.41
C ILE A 69 -10.14 -4.89 -5.67
N ALA A 70 -10.45 -5.42 -6.86
CA ALA A 70 -10.06 -4.81 -8.13
C ALA A 70 -10.72 -3.43 -8.33
N GLU A 71 -11.98 -3.25 -7.93
CA GLU A 71 -12.65 -1.96 -8.04
C GLU A 71 -11.97 -0.90 -7.16
N ILE A 72 -11.66 -1.24 -5.91
CA ILE A 72 -10.92 -0.37 -4.97
C ILE A 72 -9.54 -0.02 -5.53
N LEU A 73 -8.75 -1.02 -5.93
CA LEU A 73 -7.40 -0.80 -6.45
C LEU A 73 -7.41 0.06 -7.71
N SER A 74 -8.44 -0.08 -8.56
CA SER A 74 -8.56 0.70 -9.79
C SER A 74 -8.72 2.20 -9.57
N ARG A 75 -9.04 2.61 -8.33
CA ARG A 75 -9.21 4.01 -7.93
C ARG A 75 -7.90 4.77 -7.79
N PHE A 76 -6.80 4.07 -7.59
CA PHE A 76 -5.47 4.63 -7.35
C PHE A 76 -4.58 4.50 -8.59
N ASP A 77 -3.47 5.23 -8.62
CA ASP A 77 -2.50 5.20 -9.72
C ASP A 77 -1.33 4.24 -9.44
N LEU A 78 -0.93 4.16 -8.17
CA LEU A 78 0.20 3.38 -7.66
C LEU A 78 -0.16 2.88 -6.25
N ILE A 79 0.00 1.57 -6.02
CA ILE A 79 -0.39 0.93 -4.76
C ILE A 79 0.75 0.04 -4.26
N ALA A 80 1.13 0.17 -2.99
CA ALA A 80 1.91 -0.83 -2.29
C ALA A 80 0.98 -1.88 -1.66
N ILE A 81 1.22 -3.16 -1.92
CA ILE A 81 0.44 -4.27 -1.39
C ILE A 81 1.34 -5.15 -0.52
N GLN A 82 0.91 -5.41 0.70
CA GLN A 82 1.57 -6.32 1.63
C GLN A 82 0.81 -7.65 1.73
N GLU A 83 1.46 -8.66 2.34
CA GLU A 83 0.93 -10.02 2.52
C GLU A 83 0.56 -10.76 1.22
N VAL A 84 1.20 -10.41 0.11
CA VAL A 84 1.15 -11.25 -1.10
C VAL A 84 1.83 -12.58 -0.77
N ARG A 85 1.16 -13.70 -0.96
CA ARG A 85 1.73 -15.02 -0.65
C ARG A 85 2.78 -15.43 -1.70
N ASP A 86 3.37 -16.60 -1.51
CA ASP A 86 4.39 -17.17 -2.40
C ASP A 86 3.92 -17.31 -3.85
N GLY A 87 2.66 -17.71 -4.05
CA GLY A 87 1.98 -17.78 -5.34
C GLY A 87 1.53 -16.42 -5.87
N LEU A 88 1.84 -16.11 -7.13
CA LEU A 88 1.48 -14.85 -7.79
C LEU A 88 0.09 -14.83 -8.45
N TYR A 89 -0.62 -15.97 -8.45
CA TYR A 89 -1.95 -16.06 -9.07
C TYR A 89 -2.90 -14.94 -8.64
N PRO A 90 -3.01 -14.55 -7.35
CA PRO A 90 -3.93 -13.50 -6.91
C PRO A 90 -3.61 -12.14 -7.53
N LEU A 91 -2.31 -11.78 -7.57
CA LEU A 91 -1.85 -10.53 -8.16
C LEU A 91 -2.04 -10.52 -9.68
N GLN A 92 -1.75 -11.64 -10.35
CA GLN A 92 -1.98 -11.80 -11.79
C GLN A 92 -3.47 -11.75 -12.14
N ARG A 93 -4.34 -12.29 -11.28
CA ARG A 93 -5.80 -12.21 -11.46
C ARG A 93 -6.27 -10.76 -11.35
N LEU A 94 -5.85 -10.03 -10.32
CA LEU A 94 -6.15 -8.59 -10.20
C LEU A 94 -5.65 -7.80 -11.41
N GLN A 95 -4.42 -8.05 -11.87
CA GLN A 95 -3.88 -7.37 -13.05
C GLN A 95 -4.77 -7.61 -14.29
N ARG A 96 -5.25 -8.84 -14.53
CA ARG A 96 -6.17 -9.13 -15.62
C ARG A 96 -7.48 -8.35 -15.51
N MET A 97 -8.06 -8.28 -14.30
CA MET A 97 -9.32 -7.55 -14.04
C MET A 97 -9.18 -6.03 -14.18
N LEU A 98 -8.03 -5.49 -13.76
CA LEU A 98 -7.73 -4.07 -13.89
C LEU A 98 -7.47 -3.67 -15.35
N GLY A 99 -6.87 -4.57 -16.13
CA GLY A 99 -6.67 -4.46 -17.57
C GLY A 99 -5.20 -4.44 -17.98
N PRO A 100 -4.91 -4.52 -19.30
CA PRO A 100 -3.57 -4.77 -19.82
C PRO A 100 -2.56 -3.68 -19.49
N TRP A 101 -3.02 -2.47 -19.15
CA TRP A 101 -2.15 -1.33 -18.83
C TRP A 101 -1.54 -1.44 -17.44
N TRP A 102 -2.09 -2.25 -16.56
CA TRP A 102 -1.57 -2.43 -15.22
C TRP A 102 -0.32 -3.30 -15.22
N GLY A 103 0.68 -2.89 -14.45
CA GLY A 103 1.90 -3.66 -14.20
C GLY A 103 2.09 -3.85 -12.71
N TYR A 104 2.90 -4.85 -12.34
CA TYR A 104 3.31 -5.03 -10.96
C TYR A 104 4.81 -5.31 -10.85
N LEU A 105 5.36 -5.03 -9.66
CA LEU A 105 6.69 -5.44 -9.22
C LEU A 105 6.52 -6.20 -7.90
N VAL A 106 7.35 -7.21 -7.64
CA VAL A 106 7.31 -7.99 -6.39
C VAL A 106 8.72 -8.26 -5.87
N THR A 107 8.85 -8.42 -4.56
CA THR A 107 10.03 -9.06 -3.95
C THR A 107 10.06 -10.56 -4.26
N ASP A 108 11.18 -11.20 -3.93
CA ASP A 108 11.19 -12.63 -3.72
C ASP A 108 10.29 -13.03 -2.51
N VAL A 109 10.20 -14.34 -2.24
CA VAL A 109 9.51 -14.82 -1.04
C VAL A 109 10.50 -14.79 0.10
N THR A 110 10.08 -14.24 1.25
CA THR A 110 10.91 -14.36 2.44
C THR A 110 11.02 -15.82 2.88
N LEU A 111 12.22 -16.40 2.76
CA LEU A 111 12.50 -17.81 3.10
C LEU A 111 12.60 -18.07 4.61
N GLY A 112 12.89 -17.03 5.40
CA GLY A 112 12.95 -17.15 6.86
C GLY A 112 11.56 -17.32 7.46
N THR A 113 11.41 -18.20 8.46
CA THR A 113 10.11 -18.49 9.11
C THR A 113 9.40 -17.24 9.61
N SER A 114 10.15 -16.22 10.07
CA SER A 114 9.59 -14.96 10.57
C SER A 114 8.94 -14.08 9.49
N GLY A 115 9.21 -14.32 8.20
CA GLY A 115 8.61 -13.59 7.10
C GLY A 115 7.39 -14.26 6.49
N ASN A 116 6.91 -15.35 7.09
CA ASN A 116 5.66 -16.02 6.76
C ASN A 116 5.50 -16.45 5.29
N ALA A 117 6.55 -16.56 4.49
CA ALA A 117 6.44 -16.76 3.03
C ALA A 117 5.58 -15.69 2.33
N GLU A 118 5.74 -14.44 2.76
CA GLU A 118 5.11 -13.25 2.16
C GLU A 118 6.08 -12.56 1.19
N ARG A 119 5.48 -11.81 0.26
CA ARG A 119 6.09 -10.87 -0.65
C ARG A 119 5.48 -9.49 -0.42
N MET A 120 6.22 -8.46 -0.79
CA MET A 120 5.68 -7.12 -1.00
C MET A 120 5.55 -6.87 -2.49
N ALA A 121 4.53 -6.11 -2.87
CA ALA A 121 4.26 -5.79 -4.26
C ALA A 121 3.98 -4.31 -4.46
N TYR A 122 4.30 -3.83 -5.65
CA TYR A 122 3.75 -2.58 -6.19
C TYR A 122 2.86 -2.90 -7.38
N LEU A 123 1.68 -2.29 -7.44
CA LEU A 123 0.73 -2.42 -8.54
C LEU A 123 0.42 -1.02 -9.08
N TYR A 124 0.51 -0.80 -10.38
CA TYR A 124 0.45 0.54 -10.95
C TYR A 124 -0.08 0.61 -12.38
N ASP A 125 -0.70 1.73 -12.72
CA ASP A 125 -1.22 2.01 -14.05
C ASP A 125 -0.13 2.62 -14.95
N ARG A 126 0.36 1.82 -15.92
CA ARG A 126 1.48 2.20 -16.79
C ARG A 126 1.19 3.34 -17.75
N ARG A 127 -0.07 3.77 -17.87
CA ARG A 127 -0.45 4.95 -18.67
C ARG A 127 0.00 6.25 -18.01
N LYS A 128 0.23 6.24 -16.69
CA LYS A 128 0.58 7.43 -15.90
C LYS A 128 1.85 7.25 -15.11
N VAL A 129 2.10 6.04 -14.61
CA VAL A 129 3.23 5.74 -13.73
C VAL A 129 4.23 4.87 -14.48
N ARG A 130 5.48 5.36 -14.59
CA ARG A 130 6.58 4.65 -15.23
C ARG A 130 7.55 4.11 -14.19
N PHE A 131 7.94 2.85 -14.31
CA PHE A 131 9.05 2.28 -13.54
C PHE A 131 10.39 2.87 -14.01
N THR A 132 11.26 3.30 -13.09
CA THR A 132 12.52 3.96 -13.44
C THR A 132 13.70 3.01 -13.62
N GLY A 133 13.54 1.73 -13.27
CA GLY A 133 14.60 0.72 -13.29
C GLY A 133 15.14 0.36 -11.91
N LEU A 134 14.84 1.14 -10.87
CA LEU A 134 15.24 0.84 -9.49
C LEU A 134 14.24 -0.11 -8.84
N ALA A 135 14.63 -1.36 -8.56
CA ALA A 135 13.92 -2.27 -7.66
C ALA A 135 14.95 -2.98 -6.80
N ALA A 136 14.80 -2.90 -5.47
CA ALA A 136 15.80 -3.39 -4.53
C ALA A 136 15.20 -3.72 -3.17
N GLU A 137 15.89 -4.56 -2.41
CA GLU A 137 15.60 -4.80 -1.01
C GLU A 137 16.63 -4.10 -0.13
N LEU A 138 16.19 -3.53 0.98
CA LEU A 138 17.10 -2.85 1.90
C LEU A 138 17.79 -3.86 2.82
N VAL A 139 19.12 -3.88 2.76
CA VAL A 139 19.96 -4.52 3.78
C VAL A 139 20.43 -3.45 4.75
N LEU A 140 20.18 -3.66 6.04
CA LEU A 140 20.64 -2.73 7.08
C LEU A 140 22.18 -2.73 7.15
N PRO A 141 22.83 -1.54 7.10
CA PRO A 141 24.27 -1.44 7.12
C PRO A 141 24.83 -1.72 8.52
N ARG A 142 26.06 -2.27 8.57
CA ARG A 142 26.83 -2.36 9.83
C ARG A 142 27.06 -0.99 10.44
N ALA A 143 27.10 -0.95 11.77
CA ALA A 143 27.56 0.23 12.50
C ALA A 143 29.08 0.39 12.31
N GLY A 144 29.50 1.42 11.60
CA GLY A 144 30.92 1.65 11.29
C GLY A 144 31.52 0.56 10.39
N ARG A 145 32.86 0.45 10.36
CA ARG A 145 33.58 -0.51 9.50
C ARG A 145 33.68 -1.92 10.09
N SER A 146 33.67 -2.04 11.43
CA SER A 146 33.94 -3.29 12.15
C SER A 146 32.86 -3.66 13.17
N GLY A 147 31.73 -2.95 13.21
CA GLY A 147 30.62 -3.29 14.09
C GLY A 147 29.97 -4.63 13.72
N PRO A 148 29.24 -5.25 14.68
CA PRO A 148 28.51 -6.47 14.41
C PRO A 148 27.50 -6.28 13.27
N ALA A 149 27.16 -7.37 12.58
CA ALA A 149 26.07 -7.36 11.62
C ALA A 149 24.76 -6.98 12.34
N PRO A 150 24.00 -6.00 11.84
CA PRO A 150 22.70 -5.69 12.44
C PRO A 150 21.73 -6.83 12.15
N VAL A 151 20.78 -7.02 13.07
CA VAL A 151 19.63 -7.90 12.83
C VAL A 151 18.84 -7.31 11.67
N GLN A 152 18.67 -8.10 10.60
CA GLN A 152 17.84 -7.70 9.46
C GLN A 152 16.37 -7.80 9.84
N LEU A 153 15.53 -7.03 9.16
CA LEU A 153 14.09 -7.13 9.33
C LEU A 153 13.62 -8.51 8.86
N ALA A 154 12.56 -9.02 9.48
CA ALA A 154 12.00 -10.33 9.11
C ALA A 154 11.64 -10.37 7.63
N ARG A 155 11.03 -9.29 7.13
CA ARG A 155 10.71 -9.05 5.72
C ARG A 155 11.55 -7.85 5.29
N SER A 156 12.45 -8.06 4.33
CA SER A 156 13.34 -7.00 3.84
C SER A 156 12.52 -5.86 3.23
N PRO A 157 12.67 -4.60 3.65
CA PRO A 157 11.93 -3.50 3.05
C PRO A 157 12.12 -3.43 1.53
N TYR A 158 11.04 -3.23 0.79
CA TYR A 158 11.07 -3.24 -0.67
C TYR A 158 11.06 -1.83 -1.25
N LEU A 159 12.15 -1.47 -1.91
CA LEU A 159 12.33 -0.19 -2.55
C LEU A 159 12.09 -0.31 -4.05
N ALA A 160 11.27 0.60 -4.60
CA ALA A 160 11.14 0.74 -6.04
C ALA A 160 11.01 2.19 -6.48
N GLY A 161 11.60 2.49 -7.63
CA GLY A 161 11.59 3.80 -8.26
C GLY A 161 10.51 3.93 -9.31
N PHE A 162 9.76 5.04 -9.24
CA PHE A 162 8.69 5.38 -10.16
C PHE A 162 8.80 6.83 -10.63
N GLN A 163 8.15 7.13 -11.74
CA GLN A 163 7.92 8.49 -12.20
C GLN A 163 6.46 8.67 -12.55
N ALA A 164 5.86 9.78 -12.11
CA ALA A 164 4.55 10.24 -12.54
C ALA A 164 4.63 11.74 -12.83
N GLY A 165 4.32 12.13 -14.07
CA GLY A 165 4.52 13.52 -14.50
C GLY A 165 5.97 13.99 -14.28
N TRP A 166 6.13 15.09 -13.56
CA TRP A 166 7.43 15.67 -13.21
C TRP A 166 8.05 15.03 -11.95
N ALA A 167 7.28 14.25 -11.19
CA ALA A 167 7.73 13.69 -9.92
C ALA A 167 8.45 12.35 -10.12
N TYR A 168 9.68 12.26 -9.62
CA TYR A 168 10.38 11.00 -9.38
C TYR A 168 10.15 10.56 -7.94
N LEU A 169 9.68 9.33 -7.75
CA LEU A 169 9.36 8.76 -6.44
C LEU A 169 10.23 7.53 -6.18
N THR A 170 10.78 7.44 -4.98
CA THR A 170 11.30 6.18 -4.44
C THR A 170 10.36 5.75 -3.32
N LEU A 171 9.61 4.67 -3.55
CA LEU A 171 8.74 4.08 -2.56
C LEU A 171 9.51 3.02 -1.77
N ALA A 172 9.34 3.00 -0.46
CA ALA A 172 9.90 1.99 0.44
C ALA A 172 8.77 1.36 1.27
N THR A 173 8.29 0.20 0.83
CA THR A 173 7.21 -0.52 1.51
C THR A 173 7.75 -1.47 2.57
N VAL A 174 7.02 -1.59 3.69
CA VAL A 174 7.34 -2.52 4.78
C VAL A 174 6.11 -3.28 5.26
N HIS A 175 6.36 -4.43 5.89
CA HIS A 175 5.45 -5.12 6.80
C HIS A 175 6.23 -5.44 8.09
N ILE A 176 6.23 -4.49 9.02
CA ILE A 176 7.04 -4.52 10.23
C ILE A 176 6.58 -5.61 11.19
N TYR A 177 7.49 -6.16 11.98
CA TYR A 177 7.17 -7.16 13.00
C TYR A 177 6.06 -6.70 13.98
N TYR A 178 5.01 -7.52 14.14
CA TYR A 178 3.90 -7.22 15.04
C TYR A 178 4.25 -7.38 16.53
N GLY A 179 5.00 -8.41 16.90
CA GLY A 179 5.39 -8.67 18.29
C GLY A 179 4.29 -9.21 19.18
N THR A 180 4.30 -8.81 20.45
CA THR A 180 3.41 -9.35 21.50
C THR A 180 2.02 -8.69 21.57
N GLY A 181 1.65 -7.90 20.57
CA GLY A 181 0.36 -7.18 20.53
C GLY A 181 0.27 -6.02 21.53
N LYS A 182 1.42 -5.52 22.01
CA LYS A 182 1.51 -4.32 22.84
C LYS A 182 2.02 -3.13 22.01
N PRO A 183 1.67 -1.87 22.35
CA PRO A 183 2.05 -0.68 21.57
C PRO A 183 3.58 -0.41 21.45
N ASP A 184 4.36 -0.79 22.45
CA ASP A 184 5.77 -0.43 22.61
C ASP A 184 6.74 -1.63 22.49
N ASP A 185 6.41 -2.62 21.65
CA ASP A 185 7.27 -3.79 21.44
C ASP A 185 8.69 -3.38 21.00
N ALA A 186 9.69 -3.76 21.80
CA ALA A 186 11.07 -3.29 21.63
C ALA A 186 11.67 -3.69 20.28
N ARG A 187 11.31 -4.87 19.74
CA ARG A 187 11.79 -5.30 18.43
C ARG A 187 11.15 -4.47 17.33
N ARG A 188 9.83 -4.23 17.41
CA ARG A 188 9.13 -3.36 16.45
C ARG A 188 9.73 -1.96 16.42
N LEU A 189 9.94 -1.35 17.59
CA LEU A 189 10.57 -0.03 17.69
C LEU A 189 11.97 0.00 17.08
N ALA A 190 12.78 -1.05 17.33
CA ALA A 190 14.12 -1.16 16.75
C ALA A 190 14.08 -1.29 15.22
N GLU A 191 13.16 -2.10 14.67
CA GLU A 191 12.98 -2.26 13.22
C GLU A 191 12.57 -0.92 12.55
N ILE A 192 11.57 -0.22 13.09
CA ILE A 192 11.11 1.08 12.57
C ILE A 192 12.24 2.13 12.65
N THR A 193 12.93 2.20 13.79
CA THR A 193 14.03 3.16 14.00
C THR A 193 15.17 2.91 13.01
N ALA A 194 15.63 1.66 12.89
CA ALA A 194 16.73 1.31 11.99
C ALA A 194 16.37 1.57 10.52
N PHE A 195 15.15 1.18 10.11
CA PHE A 195 14.62 1.42 8.77
C PHE A 195 14.54 2.92 8.45
N GLY A 196 13.84 3.69 9.28
CA GLY A 196 13.63 5.12 9.06
C GLY A 196 14.95 5.88 8.99
N GLN A 197 15.86 5.65 9.94
CA GLN A 197 17.16 6.33 9.97
C GLN A 197 18.06 5.96 8.78
N THR A 198 18.07 4.69 8.39
CA THR A 198 18.90 4.21 7.27
C THR A 198 18.43 4.80 5.95
N ILE A 199 17.12 4.76 5.68
CA ILE A 199 16.56 5.28 4.44
C ILE A 199 16.69 6.82 4.38
N ALA A 200 16.39 7.54 5.47
CA ALA A 200 16.56 8.99 5.51
C ALA A 200 18.01 9.41 5.25
N LYS A 201 18.98 8.73 5.90
CA LYS A 201 20.42 9.00 5.71
C LYS A 201 20.89 8.68 4.28
N ALA A 202 20.30 7.66 3.65
CA ALA A 202 20.65 7.21 2.32
C ALA A 202 19.82 7.84 1.19
N ALA A 203 18.90 8.77 1.49
CA ALA A 203 17.90 9.30 0.56
C ALA A 203 18.48 9.67 -0.83
N GLY A 204 19.56 10.46 -0.87
CA GLY A 204 20.20 10.86 -2.14
C GLY A 204 20.82 9.72 -2.94
N LYS A 205 21.20 8.60 -2.30
CA LYS A 205 21.72 7.39 -2.97
C LYS A 205 20.61 6.46 -3.44
N LEU A 206 19.44 6.56 -2.82
CA LEU A 206 18.25 5.76 -3.12
C LEU A 206 17.33 6.45 -4.14
N SER A 207 17.73 7.61 -4.65
CA SER A 207 16.92 8.36 -5.60
C SER A 207 16.71 7.58 -6.90
N ALA A 208 15.46 7.55 -7.34
CA ALA A 208 15.03 7.04 -8.63
C ALA A 208 15.15 8.07 -9.78
N ALA A 209 15.58 9.30 -9.48
CA ALA A 209 15.72 10.37 -10.45
C ALA A 209 16.93 10.12 -11.40
N PRO A 210 16.86 10.60 -12.65
CA PRO A 210 17.93 10.41 -13.62
C PRO A 210 19.20 11.13 -13.19
N GLN A 211 20.34 10.52 -13.49
CA GLN A 211 21.63 11.19 -13.44
C GLN A 211 21.88 11.87 -14.80
N PRO A 212 21.97 13.21 -14.86
CA PRO A 212 22.04 13.91 -16.14
C PRO A 212 23.42 13.81 -16.81
N ALA A 213 24.49 13.64 -16.04
CA ALA A 213 25.85 13.51 -16.55
C ALA A 213 26.78 12.82 -15.51
N PRO A 214 27.92 12.24 -15.94
CA PRO A 214 28.93 11.71 -15.03
C PRO A 214 29.36 12.75 -13.98
N GLY A 215 29.43 12.36 -12.71
CA GLY A 215 29.84 13.23 -11.61
C GLY A 215 28.77 14.22 -11.12
N VAL A 216 27.64 14.38 -11.83
CA VAL A 216 26.51 15.17 -11.35
C VAL A 216 25.63 14.29 -10.47
N LYS A 217 25.26 14.78 -9.27
CA LYS A 217 24.33 14.07 -8.40
C LYS A 217 22.93 14.12 -9.00
N ALA A 218 22.22 12.99 -8.96
CA ALA A 218 20.79 12.98 -9.26
C ALA A 218 20.03 13.87 -8.27
N ASP A 219 18.87 14.39 -8.71
CA ASP A 219 17.90 14.99 -7.80
C ASP A 219 17.53 13.98 -6.70
N ALA A 220 17.28 14.43 -5.47
CA ALA A 220 16.94 13.52 -4.37
C ALA A 220 15.60 12.80 -4.58
N GLY A 221 14.76 13.31 -5.50
CA GLY A 221 13.43 12.82 -5.78
C GLY A 221 12.52 12.94 -4.57
N ASN A 222 11.51 12.08 -4.53
CA ASN A 222 10.52 12.02 -3.47
C ASN A 222 10.59 10.65 -2.79
N LEU A 223 11.18 10.59 -1.60
CA LEU A 223 11.28 9.36 -0.83
C LEU A 223 10.07 9.19 0.08
N ILE A 224 9.32 8.11 -0.11
CA ILE A 224 8.08 7.83 0.61
C ILE A 224 8.16 6.45 1.26
N LEU A 225 7.91 6.41 2.56
CA LEU A 225 7.67 5.19 3.31
C LEU A 225 6.18 4.88 3.32
N LEU A 226 5.82 3.61 3.15
CA LEU A 226 4.44 3.17 3.21
C LEU A 226 4.31 1.70 3.59
N GLY A 227 3.12 1.24 3.94
CA GLY A 227 2.88 -0.15 4.31
C GLY A 227 2.37 -0.31 5.73
N ASP A 228 2.43 -1.55 6.20
CA ASP A 228 2.02 -1.93 7.54
C ASP A 228 3.20 -1.81 8.51
N PHE A 229 3.18 -0.77 9.34
CA PHE A 229 4.18 -0.53 10.39
C PHE A 229 3.81 -1.18 11.71
N ASN A 230 2.61 -1.75 11.84
CA ASN A 230 2.07 -2.26 13.08
C ASN A 230 2.10 -1.23 14.23
N ILE A 231 1.92 0.06 13.92
CA ILE A 231 1.83 1.15 14.89
C ILE A 231 0.43 1.19 15.52
N PHE A 232 0.37 1.18 16.85
CA PHE A 232 -0.92 1.09 17.53
C PHE A 232 -1.64 2.43 17.59
N ASN A 233 -0.91 3.51 17.90
CA ASN A 233 -1.48 4.84 18.09
C ASN A 233 -0.49 5.95 17.71
N TRP A 234 -1.04 7.15 17.51
CA TRP A 234 -0.31 8.34 17.10
C TRP A 234 0.71 8.87 18.12
N HIS A 235 0.50 8.60 19.39
CA HIS A 235 1.34 9.09 20.49
C HIS A 235 2.40 8.07 20.93
N ASP A 236 2.55 6.97 20.18
CA ASP A 236 3.48 5.91 20.51
C ASP A 236 4.91 6.23 20.05
N VAL A 237 5.90 5.75 20.80
CA VAL A 237 7.33 5.83 20.46
C VAL A 237 7.65 5.25 19.07
N THR A 238 6.87 4.28 18.61
CA THR A 238 6.99 3.70 17.26
C THR A 238 6.59 4.68 16.15
N MET A 239 5.61 5.55 16.39
CA MET A 239 5.28 6.65 15.48
C MET A 239 6.36 7.75 15.53
N GLU A 240 6.84 8.08 16.72
CA GLU A 240 7.92 9.06 16.88
C GLU A 240 9.20 8.65 16.15
N ALA A 241 9.49 7.36 16.04
CA ALA A 241 10.66 6.87 15.30
C ALA A 241 10.64 7.30 13.82
N ILE A 242 9.46 7.32 13.17
CA ILE A 242 9.29 7.78 11.79
C ILE A 242 9.58 9.29 11.69
N THR A 243 8.97 10.09 12.59
CA THR A 243 9.07 11.55 12.53
C THR A 243 10.46 12.07 12.93
N ARG A 244 11.10 11.41 13.92
CA ARG A 244 12.50 11.67 14.32
C ARG A 244 13.50 11.33 13.22
N ALA A 245 13.22 10.34 12.38
CA ALA A 245 14.04 10.04 11.20
C ALA A 245 13.93 11.11 10.10
N GLY A 246 12.99 12.05 10.23
CA GLY A 246 12.82 13.17 9.29
C GLY A 246 11.70 12.99 8.28
N PHE A 247 10.84 11.98 8.46
CA PHE A 247 9.63 11.80 7.65
C PHE A 247 8.47 12.63 8.21
N VAL A 248 7.57 13.01 7.32
CA VAL A 248 6.33 13.72 7.61
C VAL A 248 5.19 12.82 7.22
N VAL A 249 4.32 12.54 8.18
CA VAL A 249 3.03 11.92 7.90
C VAL A 249 2.02 13.03 7.60
N PRO A 250 1.26 12.95 6.51
CA PRO A 250 0.27 13.96 6.13
C PRO A 250 -0.73 14.25 7.26
N GLU A 251 -1.08 15.52 7.46
CA GLU A 251 -2.03 15.93 8.51
C GLU A 251 -3.38 15.22 8.42
N ALA A 252 -3.91 15.04 7.20
CA ALA A 252 -5.16 14.31 6.98
C ALA A 252 -5.08 12.82 7.38
N LEU A 253 -3.88 12.22 7.42
CA LEU A 253 -3.66 10.87 7.94
C LEU A 253 -3.40 10.85 9.45
N GLN A 254 -3.14 12.01 10.06
CA GLN A 254 -3.00 12.13 11.52
C GLN A 254 -4.35 12.08 12.24
N SER A 255 -5.43 12.45 11.54
CA SER A 255 -6.78 12.54 12.10
C SER A 255 -7.66 11.34 11.81
N VAL A 256 -7.20 10.35 11.04
CA VAL A 256 -7.97 9.12 10.80
C VAL A 256 -8.07 8.31 12.09
N PRO A 257 -9.21 7.68 12.41
CA PRO A 257 -9.40 6.94 13.66
C PRO A 257 -8.54 5.66 13.74
N GLY A 258 -8.25 5.06 12.58
CA GLY A 258 -7.41 3.88 12.43
C GLY A 258 -7.47 3.30 11.03
N SER A 259 -6.55 2.39 10.71
CA SER A 259 -6.42 1.72 9.42
C SER A 259 -6.83 0.25 9.45
N ASN A 260 -7.15 -0.31 10.63
CA ASN A 260 -7.76 -1.63 10.75
C ASN A 260 -9.30 -1.57 10.72
N VAL A 261 -9.97 -2.71 10.54
CA VAL A 261 -11.46 -2.77 10.47
C VAL A 261 -12.15 -2.15 11.68
N ASP A 262 -11.59 -2.32 12.89
CA ASP A 262 -12.15 -1.74 14.11
C ASP A 262 -11.84 -0.23 14.26
N LYS A 263 -11.07 0.36 13.35
CA LYS A 263 -10.67 1.78 13.33
C LYS A 263 -10.11 2.25 14.67
N ASN A 264 -9.29 1.42 15.30
CA ASN A 264 -8.72 1.67 16.63
C ASN A 264 -7.21 1.41 16.69
N ARG A 265 -6.59 1.14 15.54
CA ARG A 265 -5.14 0.93 15.36
C ARG A 265 -4.67 1.69 14.14
N HIS A 266 -3.48 2.26 14.22
CA HIS A 266 -2.86 3.08 13.17
C HIS A 266 -1.75 2.30 12.46
N TYR A 267 -2.02 1.02 12.16
CA TYR A 267 -0.99 0.09 11.73
C TYR A 267 -0.30 0.55 10.46
N ASP A 268 -1.10 0.99 9.49
CA ASP A 268 -0.65 1.39 8.17
C ASP A 268 -0.23 2.85 8.18
N GLN A 269 0.83 3.19 7.45
CA GLN A 269 1.33 4.56 7.34
C GLN A 269 1.67 4.92 5.90
N ILE A 270 1.59 6.21 5.60
CA ILE A 270 2.24 6.83 4.44
C ILE A 270 2.97 8.07 4.94
N ALA A 271 4.29 8.12 4.75
CA ALA A 271 5.13 9.22 5.22
C ALA A 271 6.16 9.60 4.16
N TYR A 272 6.35 10.88 3.90
CA TYR A 272 7.35 11.36 2.93
C TYR A 272 8.49 12.10 3.63
N LEU A 273 9.70 12.00 3.09
CA LEU A 273 10.84 12.76 3.61
C LEU A 273 10.56 14.26 3.43
N ARG A 274 10.86 15.09 4.45
CA ARG A 274 10.44 16.52 4.54
C ARG A 274 10.55 17.38 3.28
N ARG A 275 11.43 17.04 2.33
CA ARG A 275 11.58 17.76 1.07
C ARG A 275 11.02 16.93 -0.08
N LEU A 276 10.09 17.53 -0.82
CA LEU A 276 9.56 17.01 -2.06
C LEU A 276 10.10 17.84 -3.24
N SER A 277 10.24 17.19 -4.40
CA SER A 277 10.71 17.79 -5.66
C SER A 277 9.68 17.55 -6.75
N CYS A 278 9.24 18.63 -7.41
CA CYS A 278 8.20 18.61 -8.45
C CYS A 278 6.91 17.88 -8.02
N MET A 279 6.61 17.91 -6.71
CA MET A 279 5.48 17.22 -6.11
C MET A 279 5.07 17.90 -4.80
N ALA A 280 3.78 17.93 -4.49
CA ALA A 280 3.27 18.45 -3.22
C ALA A 280 1.97 17.73 -2.79
N PRO A 281 1.75 17.47 -1.48
CA PRO A 281 0.47 16.93 -1.03
C PRO A 281 -0.66 17.90 -1.34
N THR A 282 -1.82 17.40 -1.76
CA THR A 282 -2.98 18.25 -2.03
C THR A 282 -3.78 18.60 -0.76
N GLY A 283 -3.41 17.98 0.36
CA GLY A 283 -4.19 17.96 1.61
C GLY A 283 -5.24 16.84 1.65
N ARG A 284 -5.47 16.13 0.54
CA ARG A 284 -6.42 15.02 0.47
C ARG A 284 -5.72 13.69 0.71
N ALA A 285 -6.15 13.01 1.77
CA ALA A 285 -5.69 11.68 2.16
C ALA A 285 -6.76 11.04 3.06
N GLY A 286 -6.70 9.73 3.25
CA GLY A 286 -7.62 9.06 4.15
C GLY A 286 -7.46 7.54 4.17
N VAL A 287 -8.43 6.90 4.80
CA VAL A 287 -8.61 5.46 4.83
C VAL A 287 -9.98 5.14 4.26
N PHE A 288 -10.06 4.22 3.30
CA PHE A 288 -11.33 3.85 2.67
C PHE A 288 -11.94 2.62 3.34
N ASP A 289 -13.09 2.78 4.00
CA ASP A 289 -13.76 1.65 4.64
C ASP A 289 -14.67 0.89 3.68
N VAL A 290 -14.09 -0.11 3.02
CA VAL A 290 -14.81 -1.07 2.15
C VAL A 290 -16.04 -1.68 2.83
N TYR A 291 -16.02 -1.82 4.14
CA TYR A 291 -17.01 -2.55 4.91
C TYR A 291 -18.28 -1.78 5.24
N GLU A 292 -18.31 -0.49 4.95
CA GLU A 292 -19.54 0.33 4.93
C GLU A 292 -20.37 0.08 3.65
N HIS A 293 -19.78 -0.53 2.62
CA HIS A 293 -20.40 -0.64 1.29
C HIS A 293 -20.67 -2.09 0.85
N VAL A 294 -19.75 -3.00 1.17
CA VAL A 294 -19.82 -4.43 0.80
C VAL A 294 -19.45 -5.32 1.98
N TYR A 295 -19.95 -6.56 1.95
CA TYR A 295 -19.84 -7.50 3.07
C TYR A 295 -20.39 -6.93 4.39
N ARG A 296 -21.27 -5.92 4.38
CA ARG A 296 -21.71 -5.14 5.56
C ARG A 296 -22.27 -6.08 6.63
N LEU A 297 -22.24 -5.69 7.90
CA LEU A 297 -22.81 -6.54 8.95
C LEU A 297 -24.27 -6.94 8.68
N ALA A 298 -25.04 -6.06 8.03
CA ALA A 298 -26.40 -6.32 7.57
C ALA A 298 -26.48 -7.36 6.42
N ASP A 299 -25.39 -7.60 5.70
CA ASP A 299 -25.32 -8.59 4.61
C ASP A 299 -25.03 -10.01 5.14
N ALA A 300 -24.91 -10.21 6.46
CA ALA A 300 -24.44 -11.47 7.06
C ALA A 300 -25.23 -12.71 6.62
N ASP A 301 -26.55 -12.60 6.53
CA ASP A 301 -27.44 -13.69 6.15
C ASP A 301 -27.25 -14.11 4.69
N ALA A 302 -26.94 -13.14 3.80
CA ALA A 302 -26.70 -13.41 2.39
C ALA A 302 -25.44 -14.27 2.13
N TYR A 303 -24.54 -14.37 3.10
CA TYR A 303 -23.32 -15.19 3.04
C TYR A 303 -23.38 -16.43 3.94
N ALA A 304 -24.55 -16.77 4.51
CA ALA A 304 -24.67 -17.86 5.45
C ALA A 304 -24.23 -19.21 4.86
N SER A 305 -24.58 -19.50 3.59
CA SER A 305 -24.20 -20.72 2.87
C SER A 305 -22.67 -20.82 2.65
N GLU A 306 -22.05 -19.75 2.17
CA GLU A 306 -20.59 -19.68 1.95
C GLU A 306 -19.77 -19.90 3.24
N ARG A 307 -20.37 -19.60 4.39
CA ARG A 307 -19.72 -19.74 5.71
C ARG A 307 -19.83 -21.14 6.30
N GLN A 308 -20.68 -22.02 5.77
CA GLN A 308 -20.86 -23.38 6.29
C GLN A 308 -19.60 -24.25 6.12
N ALA A 309 -18.76 -23.97 5.13
CA ALA A 309 -17.54 -24.74 4.86
C ALA A 309 -16.46 -24.60 5.96
N ARG A 310 -16.50 -23.53 6.75
CA ARG A 310 -15.64 -23.30 7.92
C ARG A 310 -16.46 -22.66 9.05
N PRO A 311 -17.36 -23.44 9.66
CA PRO A 311 -18.22 -22.96 10.73
C PRO A 311 -17.34 -22.74 11.97
N GLY A 312 -17.34 -21.52 12.51
CA GLY A 312 -16.51 -21.21 13.70
C GLY A 312 -16.02 -19.76 13.80
N ARG A 313 -16.27 -18.92 12.79
CA ARG A 313 -15.94 -17.49 12.82
C ARG A 313 -17.19 -16.64 12.70
N SER A 314 -17.26 -15.57 13.49
CA SER A 314 -18.30 -14.55 13.36
C SER A 314 -18.27 -13.96 11.94
N PHE A 315 -19.39 -13.42 11.46
CA PHE A 315 -19.41 -12.78 10.15
C PHE A 315 -18.37 -11.65 10.05
N LYS A 316 -18.22 -10.91 11.16
CA LYS A 316 -17.23 -9.84 11.33
C LYS A 316 -15.80 -10.31 11.09
N ASP A 317 -15.41 -11.47 11.60
CA ASP A 317 -14.08 -12.02 11.35
C ASP A 317 -13.98 -12.66 9.96
N TRP A 318 -15.00 -13.42 9.54
CA TRP A 318 -15.01 -14.11 8.25
C TRP A 318 -14.81 -13.16 7.06
N ARG A 319 -15.49 -12.00 7.04
CA ARG A 319 -15.38 -11.02 5.94
C ARG A 319 -13.95 -10.49 5.75
N THR A 320 -13.14 -10.48 6.80
CA THR A 320 -11.72 -10.06 6.73
C THR A 320 -10.84 -11.00 5.92
N TYR A 321 -11.21 -12.29 5.83
CA TYR A 321 -10.53 -13.25 4.95
C TYR A 321 -10.99 -13.15 3.50
N ARG A 322 -12.14 -12.50 3.25
CA ARG A 322 -12.62 -12.22 1.89
C ARG A 322 -11.95 -10.97 1.35
N ILE A 323 -11.91 -9.88 2.12
CA ILE A 323 -11.27 -8.64 1.70
C ILE A 323 -9.91 -8.48 2.42
N SER A 324 -9.90 -7.88 3.62
CA SER A 324 -8.71 -7.75 4.48
C SER A 324 -9.13 -7.33 5.90
N ASP A 325 -8.27 -7.52 6.91
CA ASP A 325 -8.40 -6.91 8.24
C ASP A 325 -7.78 -5.49 8.33
N HIS A 326 -7.17 -5.04 7.23
CA HIS A 326 -6.71 -3.66 7.03
C HIS A 326 -7.53 -2.96 5.94
N LEU A 327 -7.65 -1.65 6.08
CA LEU A 327 -8.34 -0.77 5.14
C LEU A 327 -7.30 -0.05 4.26
N PRO A 328 -7.57 0.18 2.96
CA PRO A 328 -6.67 0.94 2.10
C PRO A 328 -6.44 2.35 2.62
N MET A 329 -5.19 2.69 2.88
CA MET A 329 -4.75 4.05 3.20
C MET A 329 -4.24 4.73 1.94
N TRP A 330 -4.58 5.99 1.74
CA TRP A 330 -4.22 6.72 0.52
C TRP A 330 -3.91 8.19 0.75
N ILE A 331 -3.15 8.77 -0.18
CA ILE A 331 -2.85 10.19 -0.28
C ILE A 331 -2.86 10.61 -1.75
N GLU A 332 -3.22 11.87 -1.99
CA GLU A 332 -3.07 12.51 -3.28
C GLU A 332 -1.94 13.57 -3.26
N PHE A 333 -1.12 13.53 -4.30
CA PHE A 333 -0.09 14.53 -4.59
C PHE A 333 -0.42 15.29 -5.88
N ARG A 334 -0.06 16.56 -5.99
CA ARG A 334 0.13 17.24 -7.28
C ARG A 334 1.47 16.82 -7.86
N ILE A 335 1.52 16.58 -9.16
CA ILE A 335 2.71 16.07 -9.89
C ILE A 335 3.03 16.84 -11.19
N ASP A 336 2.24 17.87 -11.50
CA ASP A 336 2.58 18.84 -12.54
C ASP A 336 3.30 20.05 -11.92
N ASP A 337 4.55 20.26 -12.36
CA ASP A 337 5.42 21.35 -11.88
C ASP A 337 5.84 22.28 -13.04
N ALA A 338 5.16 22.22 -14.18
CA ALA A 338 5.54 22.96 -15.39
C ALA A 338 5.65 24.49 -15.15
N ASP A 339 4.66 25.11 -14.51
CA ASP A 339 4.67 26.55 -14.25
C ASP A 339 5.82 26.95 -13.32
N ALA A 340 6.06 26.17 -12.26
CA ALA A 340 7.15 26.42 -11.32
C ALA A 340 8.52 26.19 -11.98
N TRP A 341 8.61 25.26 -12.93
CA TRP A 341 9.80 25.06 -13.75
C TRP A 341 10.07 26.27 -14.66
N LEU A 342 9.07 26.74 -15.42
CA LEU A 342 9.20 27.90 -16.31
C LEU A 342 9.56 29.18 -15.54
N ALA A 343 8.92 29.40 -14.38
CA ALA A 343 9.21 30.54 -13.52
C ALA A 343 10.64 30.55 -12.97
N ARG A 344 11.30 29.39 -12.85
CA ARG A 344 12.71 29.28 -12.45
C ARG A 344 13.67 29.64 -13.58
N LEU A 345 13.29 29.40 -14.84
CA LEU A 345 14.11 29.73 -16.01
C LEU A 345 14.04 31.20 -16.40
N GLY A 346 12.94 31.88 -16.07
CA GLY A 346 12.74 33.31 -16.34
C GLY A 346 13.38 34.26 -15.32
N ARG A 347 14.04 33.74 -14.29
CA ARG A 347 14.85 34.48 -13.31
C ARG A 347 16.32 34.31 -13.64
#